data_AF-A0A645ABM4-F1
#
_entry.id   AF-A0A645ABM4-F1
#
_cell.length_a   1.000
_cell.length_b   1.000
_cell.length_c   1.000
_cell.angle_alpha   90.00
_cell.angle_beta   90.00
_cell.angle_gamma   90.00
#
_symmetry.space_group_name_H-M   'P 1'
#
loop_
_entity.id
_entity.type
_entity.pdbx_description
1 polymer ?
#
loop_
_entity_poly.entity_id
_entity_poly.type
_entity_poly.pdbx_seq_one_letter_code
_entity_poly.pdbx_strand_id
1 'polypeptide(L)'
;MLEASRDADLLIHDGSFADEMADWAEESMHSTAGEVAALAKEAGVSKLALTHVSSRYTDDVEPILKDSKKIFENVIVAEDLMELEVPYRPD
;
A
#
# COMPACT_ATOMS: atom_id res chain seq x y z
N MET A 1 -10.85 2.49 7.87
CA MET A 1 -10.40 2.60 6.47
C MET A 1 -11.23 1.74 5.54
N LEU A 2 -11.50 0.46 5.86
CA LEU A 2 -12.19 -0.50 4.98
C LEU A 2 -13.44 0.05 4.28
N GLU A 3 -14.43 0.52 5.03
CA GLU A 3 -15.67 1.06 4.46
C GLU A 3 -15.45 2.25 3.53
N ALA A 4 -14.50 3.12 3.86
CA ALA A 4 -14.16 4.30 3.04
C ALA A 4 -13.40 3.94 1.76
N SER A 5 -12.79 2.75 1.72
CA SER A 5 -11.98 2.27 0.61
C SER A 5 -12.73 1.29 -0.30
N ARG A 6 -13.98 0.92 0.02
CA ARG A 6 -14.74 -0.08 -0.73
C ARG A 6 -14.80 0.26 -2.22
N ASP A 7 -14.47 -0.72 -3.05
CA ASP A 7 -14.57 -0.72 -4.51
C ASP A 7 -13.82 0.44 -5.22
N ALA A 8 -12.86 1.08 -4.55
CA ALA A 8 -12.10 2.16 -5.14
C ALA A 8 -11.20 1.68 -6.29
N ASP A 9 -11.10 2.45 -7.38
CA ASP A 9 -10.19 2.15 -8.49
C ASP A 9 -8.71 2.24 -8.09
N LEU A 10 -8.40 3.17 -7.18
CA LEU A 10 -7.07 3.39 -6.64
C LEU A 10 -7.17 3.72 -5.16
N LEU A 11 -6.50 2.92 -4.32
CA LEU A 11 -6.24 3.24 -2.92
C LEU A 11 -4.79 3.73 -2.79
N ILE A 12 -4.60 4.95 -2.32
CA ILE A 12 -3.29 5.47 -1.91
C ILE A 12 -3.25 5.44 -0.39
N HIS A 13 -2.27 4.76 0.19
CA HIS A 13 -2.20 4.56 1.64
C HIS A 13 -0.76 4.51 2.13
N ASP A 14 -0.55 4.95 3.37
CA ASP A 14 0.71 4.75 4.10
C ASP A 14 0.92 3.25 4.34
N GLY A 15 2.01 2.69 3.82
CA GLY A 15 2.53 1.36 4.19
C GLY A 15 3.99 1.49 4.54
N SER A 16 4.29 2.34 5.53
CA SER A 16 5.63 2.84 5.85
C SER A 16 6.68 1.75 6.08
N PHE A 17 6.25 0.57 6.53
CA PHE A 17 7.12 -0.48 7.04
C PHE A 17 6.84 -1.86 6.42
N ALA A 18 7.89 -2.68 6.31
CA ALA A 18 7.75 -4.11 6.02
C ALA A 18 7.13 -4.82 7.23
N ASP A 19 6.56 -6.02 7.02
CA ASP A 19 5.81 -6.73 8.06
C ASP A 19 6.68 -7.14 9.25
N GLU A 20 7.98 -7.33 9.04
CA GLU A 20 8.93 -7.62 10.12
C GLU A 20 9.08 -6.47 11.13
N MET A 21 8.62 -5.28 10.78
CA MET A 21 8.66 -4.06 11.60
C MET A 21 7.29 -3.72 12.20
N ALA A 22 6.36 -4.68 12.29
CA ALA A 22 4.99 -4.46 12.79
C ALA A 22 4.93 -3.74 14.14
N ASP A 23 5.74 -4.15 15.12
CA ASP A 23 5.81 -3.51 16.44
C ASP A 23 6.19 -2.02 16.34
N TRP A 24 7.13 -1.69 15.45
CA TRP A 24 7.55 -0.31 15.22
C TRP A 24 6.47 0.48 14.47
N ALA A 25 5.80 -0.15 13.50
CA ALA A 25 4.68 0.47 12.81
C ALA A 25 3.59 0.86 13.81
N GLU A 26 3.20 -0.05 14.70
CA GLU A 26 2.21 0.21 15.75
C GLU A 26 2.66 1.32 16.71
N GLU A 27 3.89 1.25 17.25
CA GLU A 27 4.42 2.25 18.18
C GLU A 27 4.47 3.66 17.55
N SER A 28 4.82 3.73 16.27
CA SER A 28 4.90 4.98 15.51
C SER A 28 3.59 5.39 14.83
N MET A 29 2.49 4.65 15.06
CA MET A 29 1.16 4.89 14.49
C MET A 29 1.11 4.87 12.95
N HIS A 30 1.91 3.99 12.34
CA HIS A 30 1.94 3.69 10.91
C HIS A 30 1.39 2.28 10.64
N SER A 31 1.24 1.93 9.36
CA SER A 31 0.83 0.59 8.93
C SER A 31 1.99 -0.18 8.28
N THR A 32 1.94 -1.50 8.35
CA THR A 32 2.81 -2.33 7.52
C THR A 32 2.26 -2.49 6.11
N ALA A 33 3.14 -2.83 5.16
CA ALA A 33 2.77 -3.10 3.78
C ALA A 33 1.75 -4.24 3.66
N GLY A 34 1.89 -5.30 4.46
CA GLY A 34 0.97 -6.43 4.48
C GLY A 34 -0.40 -6.08 5.05
N GLU A 35 -0.47 -5.27 6.10
CA GLU A 35 -1.75 -4.79 6.66
C GLU A 35 -2.56 -4.01 5.63
N VAL A 36 -1.90 -3.09 4.91
CA VAL A 36 -2.54 -2.29 3.88
C VAL A 36 -2.93 -3.14 2.67
N ALA A 37 -2.12 -4.12 2.30
CA ALA A 37 -2.47 -5.06 1.23
C ALA A 37 -3.68 -5.93 1.58
N ALA A 38 -3.79 -6.36 2.84
CA ALA A 38 -4.98 -7.07 3.34
C ALA A 38 -6.22 -6.19 3.29
N LEU A 39 -6.11 -4.94 3.75
CA LEU A 39 -7.17 -3.94 3.67
C LEU A 39 -7.62 -3.72 2.22
N ALA A 40 -6.68 -3.52 1.29
CA ALA A 40 -6.95 -3.30 -0.13
C ALA A 40 -7.73 -4.49 -0.74
N LYS A 41 -7.27 -5.71 -0.46
CA LYS A 41 -7.94 -6.93 -0.90
C LYS A 41 -9.35 -7.05 -0.36
N GLU A 42 -9.53 -6.81 0.93
CA GLU A 42 -10.84 -6.89 1.58
C GLU A 42 -11.80 -5.80 1.09
N ALA A 43 -11.28 -4.61 0.84
CA ALA A 43 -12.03 -3.48 0.29
C ALA A 43 -12.44 -3.68 -1.17
N GLY A 44 -11.87 -4.65 -1.90
CA GLY A 44 -12.15 -4.84 -3.31
C GLY A 44 -11.56 -3.75 -4.21
N VAL A 45 -10.50 -3.06 -3.76
CA VAL A 45 -9.88 -2.00 -4.58
C VAL A 45 -9.21 -2.60 -5.81
N SER A 46 -9.18 -1.84 -6.89
CA SER A 46 -8.56 -2.32 -8.12
C SER A 46 -7.04 -2.20 -8.12
N LYS A 47 -6.48 -1.14 -7.54
CA LYS A 47 -5.03 -0.88 -7.46
C LYS A 47 -4.67 -0.28 -6.11
N LEU A 48 -3.52 -0.68 -5.57
CA LEU A 48 -2.95 -0.13 -4.33
C LEU A 48 -1.66 0.60 -4.66
N ALA A 49 -1.53 1.86 -4.23
CA ALA A 49 -0.28 2.60 -4.22
C ALA A 49 0.15 2.86 -2.77
N LEU A 50 1.24 2.22 -2.37
CA LEU A 50 1.88 2.46 -1.09
C LEU A 50 2.72 3.73 -1.18
N THR A 51 2.56 4.64 -0.24
CA THR A 51 3.35 5.87 -0.14
C THR A 51 3.85 6.07 1.28
N HIS A 52 4.54 7.19 1.54
CA HIS A 52 5.09 7.52 2.85
C HIS A 52 6.06 6.44 3.37
N VAL A 53 6.83 5.82 2.48
CA VAL A 53 7.74 4.72 2.84
C VAL A 53 8.88 5.25 3.70
N SER A 54 9.24 4.51 4.76
CA SER A 54 10.36 4.85 5.62
C SER A 54 11.65 4.98 4.82
N SER A 55 12.48 5.97 5.17
CA SER A 55 13.80 6.17 4.56
C SER A 55 14.76 4.98 4.72
N ARG A 56 14.42 4.01 5.58
CA ARG A 56 15.10 2.71 5.68
C ARG A 56 15.07 1.92 4.37
N TYR A 57 14.05 2.13 3.54
CA TYR A 57 13.83 1.42 2.28
C TYR A 57 14.13 2.28 1.04
N THR A 58 14.79 3.43 1.20
CA THR A 58 15.10 4.33 0.08
C THR A 58 15.96 3.66 -1.00
N ASP A 59 16.92 2.82 -0.59
CA ASP A 59 17.79 2.12 -1.53
C ASP A 59 17.16 0.83 -2.08
N ASP A 60 16.20 0.24 -1.35
CA ASP A 60 15.55 -1.02 -1.70
C ASP A 60 14.14 -1.11 -1.09
N VAL A 61 13.13 -0.97 -1.96
CA VAL A 61 11.71 -1.09 -1.60
C VAL A 61 11.19 -2.53 -1.68
N GLU A 62 12.03 -3.49 -2.06
CA GLU A 62 11.61 -4.88 -2.25
C GLU A 62 11.00 -5.53 -1.01
N PRO A 63 11.42 -5.23 0.24
CA PRO A 63 10.72 -5.73 1.44
C PRO A 63 9.24 -5.34 1.46
N ILE A 64 8.93 -4.07 1.14
CA ILE A 64 7.56 -3.53 1.08
C ILE A 64 6.75 -4.22 -0.02
N LEU A 65 7.33 -4.34 -1.22
CA LEU A 65 6.68 -4.99 -2.36
C LEU A 65 6.44 -6.47 -2.12
N LYS A 66 7.43 -7.18 -1.56
CA LYS A 66 7.33 -8.61 -1.27
C LYS A 66 6.22 -8.90 -0.27
N ASP A 67 6.10 -8.11 0.78
CA ASP A 67 5.08 -8.31 1.81
C ASP A 67 3.68 -8.00 1.29
N SER A 68 3.51 -6.86 0.60
CA SER A 68 2.24 -6.50 -0.01
C SER A 68 1.79 -7.49 -1.10
N LYS A 69 2.68 -7.91 -2.01
CA LYS A 69 2.35 -8.85 -3.10
C LYS A 69 1.99 -10.25 -2.65
N LYS A 70 2.39 -10.69 -1.45
CA LYS A 70 1.88 -11.96 -0.87
C LYS A 70 0.36 -11.96 -0.73
N ILE A 71 -0.25 -10.78 -0.60
CA ILE A 71 -1.66 -10.62 -0.25
C ILE A 71 -2.44 -10.01 -1.42
N PHE A 72 -1.89 -8.97 -2.07
CA PHE A 72 -2.54 -8.18 -3.12
C PHE A 72 -1.58 -7.93 -4.29
N GLU A 73 -1.88 -8.48 -5.47
CA GLU A 73 -0.98 -8.49 -6.63
C GLU A 73 -0.81 -7.10 -7.27
N ASN A 74 -1.88 -6.32 -7.40
CA ASN A 74 -1.87 -5.03 -8.13
C ASN A 74 -1.41 -3.86 -7.25
N VAL A 75 -0.25 -4.03 -6.62
CA VAL A 75 0.38 -3.05 -5.74
C VAL A 75 1.62 -2.42 -6.38
N ILE A 76 1.79 -1.13 -6.13
CA ILE A 76 3.00 -0.37 -6.44
C ILE A 76 3.48 0.39 -5.20
N VAL A 77 4.78 0.69 -5.15
CA VAL A 77 5.34 1.65 -4.22
C VAL A 77 5.55 2.96 -4.99
N ALA A 78 4.99 4.05 -4.48
CA ALA A 78 5.07 5.35 -5.11
C ALA A 78 6.49 5.93 -4.98
N GLU A 79 6.91 6.65 -6.02
CA GLU A 79 8.18 7.37 -6.07
C GLU A 79 7.90 8.86 -6.27
N ASP A 80 8.88 9.70 -5.94
CA ASP A 80 8.78 11.14 -6.15
C ASP A 80 8.47 11.45 -7.62
N LEU A 81 7.48 12.33 -7.82
CA LEU A 81 6.99 12.74 -9.15
C LEU A 81 6.33 11.61 -9.98
N MET A 82 6.02 10.46 -9.37
CA MET A 82 5.25 9.42 -10.04
C MET A 82 3.84 9.92 -10.39
N GLU A 83 3.44 9.69 -11.64
CA GLU A 83 2.09 9.96 -12.14
C GLU A 83 1.33 8.66 -12.34
N LEU A 84 0.07 8.62 -11.90
CA LEU A 84 -0.83 7.49 -12.08
C LEU A 84 -2.10 7.97 -12.76
N GLU A 85 -2.42 7.38 -13.91
CA GLU A 85 -3.70 7.58 -14.56
C GLU A 85 -4.76 6.69 -13.91
N VAL A 86 -5.88 7.29 -13.51
CA VAL A 86 -7.09 6.59 -13.07
C VAL A 86 -8.13 6.72 -14.18
N PRO A 87 -8.26 5.72 -15.06
CA PRO A 87 -9.17 5.80 -16.20
C PRO A 87 -10.62 5.75 -15.71
N TYR A 88 -11.49 6.49 -16.40
CA TYR A 88 -12.93 6.37 -16.19
C TYR A 88 -13.40 4.96 -16.59
N ARG A 89 -14.07 4.26 -15.68
CA ARG A 89 -14.71 2.97 -15.97
C ARG A 89 -16.20 3.21 -16.19
N PRO A 90 -16.71 3.06 -17.43
CA PRO A 90 -18.14 2.89 -17.62
C PRO A 90 -18.52 1.50 -17.08
N ASP A 91 -19.52 1.44 -16.20
CA ASP A 91 -20.10 0.21 -15.67
C ASP A 91 -20.42 -0.84 -16.76
#